data_AF-A0A645DLM8-F1
#
_entry.id   AF-A0A645DLM8-F1
#
_cell.length_a   1.000
_cell.length_b   1.000
_cell.length_c   1.000
_cell.angle_alpha   90.00
_cell.angle_beta   90.00
_cell.angle_gamma   90.00
#
_symmetry.space_group_name_H-M   'P 1'
#
loop_
_entity.id
_entity.type
_entity.pdbx_description
1 polymer ?
#
loop_
_entity_poly.entity_id
_entity_poly.type
_entity_poly.pdbx_seq_one_letter_code
_entity_poly.pdbx_strand_id
1 'polypeptide(L)' 'MHNFLMDMKALNVQNRTIALIENGSWACKSGDLMQKFINDELKNMTVLNERVSMASSLGADKVPELDNLVNAILESMA' A
#
# COMPACT_ATOMS: atom_id res chain seq x y z
N MET A 1 7.74 -3.13 9.21
CA MET A 1 7.12 -2.09 8.37
C MET A 1 7.05 -0.73 9.05
N HIS A 2 6.61 -0.63 10.31
CA HIS A 2 6.54 0.67 11.02
C HIS A 2 7.86 1.47 11.01
N ASN A 3 8.98 0.82 11.35
CA ASN A 3 10.30 1.48 11.34
C ASN A 3 10.67 2.03 9.94
N PHE A 4 10.37 1.27 8.88
CA PHE A 4 10.64 1.72 7.51
C PHE A 4 9.87 3.01 7.17
N LEU A 5 8.60 3.10 7.57
CA LEU A 5 7.80 4.32 7.39
C LEU A 5 8.33 5.50 8.23
N MET A 6 8.82 5.23 9.44
CA MET A 6 9.49 6.25 10.27
C MET A 6 10.80 6.73 9.65
N ASP A 7 11.59 5.84 9.05
CA ASP A 7 12.82 6.20 8.34
C ASP A 7 12.49 7.04 7.09
N MET A 8 11.45 6.68 6.34
CA MET A 8 10.97 7.49 5.20
C MET A 8 10.57 8.90 5.63
N LYS A 9 9.89 9.02 6.78
CA LYS A 9 9.53 10.31 7.37
C LYS A 9 10.79 11.10 7.75
N ALA A 10 11.74 10.47 8.44
CA ALA A 10 12.98 11.11 8.89
C ALA A 10 13.84 11.61 7.71
N LEU A 11 13.83 10.88 6.59
CA LEU A 11 14.51 11.25 5.35
C LEU A 11 13.70 12.20 4.47
N ASN A 12 12.49 12.59 4.89
CA ASN A 12 11.57 13.44 4.12
C ASN A 12 11.35 12.94 2.69
N VAL A 13 11.12 11.63 2.54
CA VAL A 13 10.71 11.06 1.25
C VAL A 13 9.36 11.67 0.86
N GLN A 14 9.24 12.10 -0.39
CA GLN A 14 8.07 12.82 -0.92
C GLN A 14 7.97 12.64 -2.44
N ASN A 15 6.83 13.02 -3.02
CA ASN A 15 6.55 12.92 -4.46
C ASN A 15 6.69 11.47 -4.95
N ARG A 16 6.00 10.55 -4.29
CA ARG A 16 5.97 9.13 -4.65
C ARG A 16 4.53 8.63 -4.69
N THR A 17 4.29 7.71 -5.61
CA THR A 17 3.05 6.93 -5.68
C THR A 17 3.25 5.62 -4.91
N ILE A 18 2.28 5.26 -4.07
CA ILE A 18 2.34 4.09 -3.18
C ILE A 18 1.12 3.20 -3.44
N ALA A 19 1.39 1.93 -3.72
CA ALA A 19 0.41 0.84 -3.70
C ALA A 19 0.50 0.08 -2.37
N LEU A 20 -0.63 -0.38 -1.83
CA LEU A 20 -0.66 -1.14 -0.59
C LEU A 20 -1.19 -2.57 -0.84
N ILE A 21 -0.43 -3.53 -0.33
CA ILE A 21 -0.84 -4.93 -0.22
C ILE A 21 -0.72 -5.31 1.25
N GLU A 22 -1.74 -5.98 1.77
CA GLU A 22 -1.70 -6.50 3.14
C GLU A 22 -2.03 -7.99 3.19
N ASN A 23 -1.40 -8.64 4.16
CA ASN A 23 -1.71 -10.00 4.54
C ASN A 23 -1.87 -10.05 6.07
N GLY A 24 -2.95 -10.65 6.52
CA GLY A 24 -3.13 -10.97 7.93
C GLY A 24 -4.16 -12.06 8.12
N SER A 25 -3.92 -12.92 9.10
CA SER A 25 -4.77 -14.10 9.30
C SER A 25 -6.11 -13.77 9.95
N TRP A 26 -6.25 -12.58 10.57
CA TRP A 26 -7.46 -12.16 11.25
C TRP A 26 -7.51 -10.64 11.41
N ALA A 27 -8.71 -10.07 11.18
CA ALA A 27 -9.00 -8.65 11.37
C ALA A 27 -7.88 -7.70 10.86
N CYS A 28 -7.47 -7.87 9.61
CA CYS A 28 -6.38 -7.11 9.00
C CYS A 28 -6.61 -5.60 9.11
N LYS A 29 -5.60 -4.91 9.66
CA LYS A 29 -5.59 -3.46 9.82
C LYS A 29 -4.27 -2.82 9.40
N SER A 30 -3.29 -3.61 8.97
CA SER A 30 -1.97 -3.09 8.64
C SER A 30 -2.04 -2.12 7.47
N GLY A 31 -2.81 -2.41 6.41
CA GLY A 31 -3.00 -1.49 5.29
C GLY A 31 -3.68 -0.18 5.71
N ASP A 32 -4.70 -0.24 6.57
CA ASP A 32 -5.39 0.96 7.08
C ASP A 32 -4.44 1.85 7.88
N LEU A 33 -3.65 1.25 8.77
CA LEU A 33 -2.68 1.96 9.59
C LEU A 33 -1.53 2.54 8.75
N MET A 34 -1.05 1.80 7.75
CA MET A 34 -0.02 2.28 6.82
C MET A 34 -0.54 3.44 5.97
N GLN A 35 -1.74 3.33 5.40
CA GLN A 35 -2.36 4.40 4.61
C GLN A 35 -2.56 5.67 5.44
N LYS A 36 -3.07 5.52 6.67
CA LYS A 36 -3.20 6.64 7.60
C LYS A 36 -1.85 7.32 7.84
N PHE A 37 -0.81 6.54 8.17
CA PHE A 37 0.52 7.10 8.38
C PHE A 37 1.04 7.85 7.15
N ILE A 38 0.90 7.26 5.95
CA ILE A 38 1.35 7.89 4.70
C ILE A 38 0.63 9.23 4.47
N ASN A 39 -0.68 9.27 4.68
CA ASN A 39 -1.49 10.47 4.45
C ASN A 39 -1.23 11.56 5.50
N ASP A 40 -1.09 11.18 6.77
CA ASP A 40 -1.00 12.13 7.88
C ASP A 40 0.44 12.61 8.13
N GLU A 41 1.45 11.76 7.88
CA GLU A 41 2.83 11.99 8.33
C GLU A 41 3.83 12.23 7.20
N LEU A 42 3.50 11.85 5.95
CA LEU A 42 4.37 12.04 4.78
C LEU A 42 3.79 13.11 3.85
N LYS A 43 4.66 13.89 3.20
CA LYS A 43 4.26 15.00 2.35
C LYS A 43 4.24 14.59 0.88
N ASN A 44 3.27 15.11 0.13
CA ASN A 44 3.16 14.95 -1.32
C ASN A 44 3.24 13.49 -1.77
N MET A 45 2.51 12.61 -1.08
CA MET A 45 2.36 11.21 -1.46
C MET A 45 1.03 11.01 -2.19
N THR A 46 1.02 10.10 -3.15
CA THR A 46 -0.21 9.62 -3.79
C THR A 46 -0.38 8.15 -3.43
N VAL A 47 -1.47 7.80 -2.74
CA VAL A 47 -1.79 6.39 -2.46
C VAL A 47 -2.81 5.92 -3.48
N LEU A 48 -2.51 4.83 -4.19
CA LEU A 48 -3.45 4.20 -5.11
C LEU A 48 -4.64 3.62 -4.34
N ASN A 49 -5.83 3.71 -4.92
CA ASN A 49 -7.05 3.20 -4.30
C ASN A 49 -7.12 1.67 -4.36
N GLU A 50 -6.52 1.09 -5.40
CA GLU A 50 -6.41 -0.34 -5.59
C GLU A 50 -5.55 -0.94 -4.47
N ARG A 51 -6.13 -1.93 -3.76
CA ARG A 51 -5.48 -2.63 -2.65
C ARG A 51 -5.81 -4.10 -2.73
N VAL A 52 -4.79 -4.92 -2.45
CA VAL A 52 -4.96 -6.36 -2.32
C VAL A 52 -4.86 -6.72 -0.84
N SER A 53 -5.88 -7.41 -0.32
CA SER A 53 -5.89 -7.91 1.05
C SER A 53 -6.11 -9.41 1.04
N MET A 54 -5.27 -10.16 1.76
CA MET A 54 -5.33 -11.62 1.83
C MET A 54 -5.27 -12.15 3.25
N ALA A 55 -5.81 -13.35 3.44
CA ALA A 55 -5.81 -14.06 4.72
C ALA A 55 -4.82 -15.23 4.68
N SER A 56 -3.68 -15.06 5.34
CA SER A 56 -2.56 -16.01 5.41
C SER A 56 -1.81 -16.23 4.10
N SER A 57 -2.50 -16.59 3.01
CA SER A 57 -1.91 -16.84 1.70
C SER A 57 -2.74 -16.24 0.57
N LEU A 58 -2.10 -15.95 -0.56
CA LEU A 58 -2.77 -15.49 -1.77
C LEU A 58 -3.47 -16.65 -2.47
N GLY A 59 -4.80 -16.60 -2.56
CA GLY A 59 -5.62 -17.54 -3.33
C GLY A 59 -5.73 -17.14 -4.80
N ALA A 60 -6.10 -18.09 -5.66
CA ALA A 60 -6.30 -17.84 -7.09
C ALA A 60 -7.45 -16.85 -7.37
N ASP A 61 -8.41 -16.73 -6.46
CA ASP A 61 -9.50 -15.76 -6.48
C ASP A 61 -9.02 -14.31 -6.39
N LYS A 62 -7.80 -14.08 -5.88
CA LYS A 62 -7.19 -12.75 -5.72
C LYS A 62 -6.33 -12.31 -6.91
N VAL A 63 -6.13 -13.18 -7.90
CA VAL A 63 -5.36 -12.83 -9.12
C VAL A 63 -5.96 -11.62 -9.85
N PRO A 64 -7.29 -11.51 -10.07
CA PRO A 64 -7.87 -10.34 -10.72
C PRO A 64 -7.65 -9.02 -9.95
N GLU A 65 -7.68 -9.06 -8.61
CA GLU A 65 -7.36 -7.88 -7.79
C GLU A 65 -5.90 -7.46 -7.94
N LEU A 66 -5.00 -8.43 -8.09
CA LEU A 66 -3.58 -8.18 -8.39
C LEU A 66 -3.38 -7.59 -9.77
N ASP A 67 -4.04 -8.11 -10.80
CA ASP A 67 -3.94 -7.59 -12.17
C ASP A 67 -4.43 -6.14 -12.22
N ASN A 68 -5.52 -5.83 -11.52
CA ASN A 68 -6.01 -4.45 -11.40
C ASN A 68 -5.01 -3.53 -10.71
N LEU A 69 -4.36 -4.00 -9.63
CA LEU A 69 -3.33 -3.23 -8.94
C LEU A 69 -2.11 -2.99 -9.85
N VAL A 70 -1.70 -3.99 -10.63
CA VAL A 70 -0.61 -3.85 -11.60
C VAL A 70 -0.95 -2.79 -12.65
N ASN A 71 -2.15 -2.83 -13.22
CA ASN A 71 -2.59 -1.83 -14.19
C ASN A 71 -2.61 -0.41 -13.60
N ALA A 72 -3.12 -0.24 -12.37
CA ALA A 72 -3.11 1.05 -11.70
C ALA A 72 -1.69 1.59 -11.45
N ILE A 73 -0.73 0.71 -11.11
CA ILE A 73 0.68 1.09 -10.98
C ILE A 73 1.22 1.56 -12.34
N LEU A 74 0.99 0.80 -13.41
CA LEU A 74 1.46 1.13 -14.76
C LEU A 74 0.89 2.48 -15.24
N GLU A 75 -0.40 2.72 -15.02
CA GLU A 75 -1.06 3.98 -15.34
C GLU A 75 -0.48 5.15 -14.54
N SER A 76 -0.11 4.94 -13.28
CA SER A 76 0.49 5.99 -12.43
C SER A 76 1.92 6.39 -12.82
N MET A 77 2.56 5.62 -13.70
CA MET A 77 3.92 5.87 -14.20
C MET A 77 3.95 6.63 -15.53
N ALA A 78 2.81 6.76 -16.20
CA ALA A 78 2.68 7.49 -17.47
C ALA A 78 2.73 9.01 -17.26
#